data_AF-A0A2E7RX50-F1
#
_entry.id   AF-A0A2E7RX50-F1
#
_cell.length_a   1.000
_cell.length_b   1.000
_cell.length_c   1.000
_cell.angle_alpha   90.00
_cell.angle_beta   90.00
_cell.angle_gamma   90.00
#
_symmetry.space_group_name_H-M   'P 1'
#
loop_
_entity.id
_entity.type
_entity.pdbx_description
1 polymer ?
#
loop_
_entity_poly.entity_id
_entity_poly.type
_entity_poly.pdbx_seq_one_letter_code
_entity_poly.pdbx_strand_id
1 'polypeptide(L)'
;MNATGTPVNEVDHEFYHREVDSFLPDRIFDAHTHLWCKECVAWTAPGAVDDVGLDEYNRLMKDLHGERPTQAMFIPFTTSVELESRQKANQWVGDQVALDTNNRGIFFIHPEDDPEWVRQEVRRLGLHGLKCYHTMSNVEPTWDADIQAFLPEPLIKVADEEGWVITLHMVKARAVADPANIECIRHYCETYPNMRLILAHSARGFQPAHNLEGLPKLTGLDNLYFDTSVNCEPIAHQAIIRIIGHDKLMYGTDMPVSHLRGRSLSAADSFIWLHEDAPVWGEKHQKIDPVIVGLEHIRSLKWACWSEKLSDSQVEDIFYNNAARLLGA
;
A
#
# COMPACT_ATOMS: atom_id res chain seq x y z
N MET A 1 -11.48 -9.49 7.87
CA MET A 1 -12.32 -9.20 6.69
C MET A 1 -13.15 -10.46 6.43
N ASN A 2 -14.47 -10.44 6.49
CA ASN A 2 -15.26 -11.51 5.87
C ASN A 2 -15.59 -10.99 4.47
N ALA A 3 -14.82 -11.36 3.45
CA ALA A 3 -15.12 -10.92 2.09
C ALA A 3 -16.25 -11.79 1.51
N THR A 4 -17.47 -11.54 1.97
CA THR A 4 -18.66 -11.88 1.22
C THR A 4 -18.81 -10.81 0.15
N GLY A 5 -18.65 -11.17 -1.13
CA GLY A 5 -18.78 -10.22 -2.22
C GLY A 5 -18.84 -10.93 -3.57
N THR A 6 -19.50 -10.28 -4.54
CA THR A 6 -19.49 -10.73 -5.93
C THR A 6 -18.14 -10.32 -6.54
N PRO A 7 -17.50 -11.16 -7.37
CA PRO A 7 -16.39 -10.76 -8.23
C PRO A 7 -16.72 -9.52 -9.08
N VAL A 8 -15.75 -9.04 -9.86
CA VAL A 8 -15.95 -8.01 -10.90
C VAL A 8 -17.18 -8.33 -11.75
N ASN A 9 -17.99 -7.30 -12.03
CA ASN A 9 -19.22 -7.40 -12.79
C ASN A 9 -19.26 -6.43 -13.99
N GLU A 10 -20.38 -6.39 -14.72
CA GLU A 10 -20.54 -5.55 -15.91
C GLU A 10 -20.32 -4.06 -15.65
N VAL A 11 -20.74 -3.54 -14.49
CA VAL A 11 -20.54 -2.13 -14.10
C VAL A 11 -19.06 -1.82 -13.93
N ASP A 12 -18.31 -2.75 -13.34
CA ASP A 12 -16.86 -2.63 -13.18
C ASP A 12 -16.15 -2.62 -14.56
N HIS A 13 -16.54 -3.52 -15.47
CA HIS A 13 -15.98 -3.59 -16.83
C HIS A 13 -16.27 -2.32 -17.65
N GLU A 14 -17.52 -1.84 -17.64
CA GLU A 14 -17.89 -0.58 -18.31
C GLU A 14 -17.10 0.61 -17.76
N PHE A 15 -16.94 0.67 -16.44
CA PHE A 15 -16.16 1.70 -15.78
C PHE A 15 -14.68 1.63 -16.16
N TYR A 16 -14.09 0.43 -16.16
CA TYR A 16 -12.69 0.22 -16.56
C TYR A 16 -12.44 0.76 -17.97
N HIS A 17 -13.26 0.36 -18.94
CA HIS A 17 -13.09 0.80 -20.33
C HIS A 17 -13.29 2.31 -20.52
N ARG A 18 -14.22 2.92 -19.77
CA ARG A 18 -14.48 4.36 -19.87
C ARG A 18 -13.44 5.20 -19.15
N GLU A 19 -13.01 4.79 -17.95
CA GLU A 19 -12.26 5.64 -17.02
C GLU A 19 -10.80 5.24 -16.83
N VAL A 20 -10.43 3.98 -17.04
CA VAL A 20 -9.14 3.44 -16.59
C VAL A 20 -8.24 3.06 -17.75
N ASP A 21 -8.76 2.32 -18.73
CA ASP A 21 -7.92 1.62 -19.71
C ASP A 21 -6.99 2.54 -20.51
N SER A 22 -7.49 3.70 -20.97
CA SER A 22 -6.69 4.65 -21.76
C SER A 22 -5.67 5.45 -20.95
N PHE A 23 -5.73 5.39 -19.62
CA PHE A 23 -4.83 6.11 -18.73
C PHE A 23 -3.64 5.26 -18.27
N LEU A 24 -3.82 3.93 -18.18
CA LEU A 24 -2.78 3.03 -17.69
C LEU A 24 -1.64 2.89 -18.72
N PRO A 25 -0.36 3.01 -18.29
CA PRO A 25 0.79 2.77 -19.16
C PRO A 25 0.92 1.29 -19.55
N ASP A 26 1.80 0.97 -20.49
CA ASP A 26 1.94 -0.39 -21.05
C ASP A 26 2.46 -1.44 -20.06
N ARG A 27 3.06 -1.01 -18.94
CA ARG A 27 3.63 -1.88 -17.90
C ARG A 27 3.39 -1.26 -16.53
N ILE A 28 3.18 -2.12 -15.54
CA ILE A 28 2.80 -1.72 -14.18
C ILE A 28 3.72 -2.42 -13.17
N PHE A 29 4.10 -1.68 -12.13
CA PHE A 29 4.69 -2.20 -10.92
C PHE A 29 3.77 -1.85 -9.74
N ASP A 30 3.19 -2.87 -9.14
CA ASP A 30 2.35 -2.77 -7.95
C ASP A 30 3.24 -2.76 -6.69
N ALA A 31 3.56 -1.57 -6.19
CA ALA A 31 4.48 -1.41 -5.07
C ALA A 31 3.89 -1.79 -3.71
N HIS A 32 2.63 -2.23 -3.63
CA HIS A 32 2.00 -2.57 -2.35
C HIS A 32 0.83 -3.51 -2.60
N THR A 33 1.02 -4.78 -2.33
CA THR A 33 -0.05 -5.78 -2.47
C THR A 33 0.20 -6.98 -1.60
N HIS A 34 -0.85 -7.68 -1.19
CA HIS A 34 -0.73 -8.77 -0.24
C HIS A 34 -0.90 -10.15 -0.87
N LEU A 35 -0.11 -11.10 -0.38
CA LEU A 35 -0.32 -12.52 -0.60
C LEU A 35 -0.65 -13.20 0.72
N TRP A 36 -1.40 -14.28 0.66
CA TRP A 36 -1.78 -15.03 1.86
C TRP A 36 -2.02 -16.50 1.58
N CYS A 37 -1.99 -17.25 2.67
CA CYS A 37 -2.31 -18.66 2.70
C CYS A 37 -3.48 -18.90 3.68
N LYS A 38 -4.28 -19.93 3.46
CA LYS A 38 -5.41 -20.30 4.32
C LYS A 38 -5.02 -20.68 5.75
N GLU A 39 -3.77 -21.11 5.94
CA GLU A 39 -3.21 -21.37 7.27
C GLU A 39 -2.85 -20.07 8.01
N CYS A 40 -2.67 -18.99 7.25
CA CYS A 40 -2.26 -17.67 7.72
C CYS A 40 -3.49 -16.79 8.04
N VAL A 41 -4.55 -16.88 7.23
CA VAL A 41 -5.78 -16.10 7.35
C VAL A 41 -7.01 -16.95 7.07
N ALA A 42 -8.11 -16.67 7.79
CA ALA A 42 -9.37 -17.42 7.69
C ALA A 42 -10.38 -16.80 6.68
N TRP A 43 -9.92 -15.96 5.76
CA TRP A 43 -10.72 -15.25 4.78
C TRP A 43 -9.93 -15.11 3.47
N THR A 44 -10.62 -14.80 2.37
CA THR A 44 -10.00 -14.48 1.08
C THR A 44 -10.69 -13.29 0.42
N ALA A 45 -10.17 -12.78 -0.70
CA ALA A 45 -10.78 -11.71 -1.47
C ALA A 45 -12.02 -12.19 -2.26
N PRO A 46 -12.98 -11.31 -2.59
CA PRO A 46 -14.11 -11.67 -3.44
C PRO A 46 -13.62 -12.27 -4.77
N GLY A 47 -14.06 -13.49 -5.09
CA GLY A 47 -13.68 -14.18 -6.32
C GLY A 47 -12.28 -14.80 -6.33
N ALA A 48 -11.54 -14.76 -5.22
CA ALA A 48 -10.25 -15.42 -5.07
C ALA A 48 -10.39 -16.81 -4.44
N VAL A 49 -9.40 -17.68 -4.67
CA VAL A 49 -9.23 -18.93 -3.91
C VAL A 49 -8.68 -18.65 -2.51
N ASP A 50 -8.68 -19.65 -1.61
CA ASP A 50 -8.20 -19.47 -0.23
C ASP A 50 -6.71 -19.15 -0.13
N ASP A 51 -5.89 -19.78 -0.99
CA ASP A 51 -4.44 -19.58 -1.05
C ASP A 51 -4.09 -18.66 -2.23
N VAL A 52 -3.75 -17.40 -1.95
CA VAL A 52 -3.42 -16.41 -2.98
C VAL A 52 -1.90 -16.24 -3.06
N GLY A 53 -1.32 -16.90 -4.06
CA GLY A 53 0.08 -16.77 -4.48
C GLY A 53 0.22 -15.98 -5.79
N LEU A 54 1.39 -16.06 -6.44
CA LEU A 54 1.73 -15.29 -7.64
C LEU A 54 0.74 -15.50 -8.79
N ASP A 55 0.39 -16.75 -9.09
CA ASP A 55 -0.51 -17.08 -10.21
C ASP A 55 -1.91 -16.50 -10.00
N GLU A 56 -2.44 -16.61 -8.78
CA GLU A 56 -3.76 -16.09 -8.45
C GLU A 56 -3.76 -14.57 -8.39
N TYR A 57 -2.69 -13.95 -7.86
CA TYR A 57 -2.47 -12.52 -7.95
C TYR A 57 -2.52 -12.04 -9.40
N ASN A 58 -1.76 -12.67 -10.30
CA ASN A 58 -1.72 -12.30 -11.71
C ASN A 58 -3.09 -12.42 -12.38
N ARG A 59 -3.89 -13.44 -12.00
CA ARG A 59 -5.27 -13.59 -12.47
C ARG A 59 -6.16 -12.44 -12.00
N LEU A 60 -6.11 -12.11 -10.71
CA LEU A 60 -6.91 -11.05 -10.10
C LEU A 60 -6.53 -9.67 -10.67
N MET A 61 -5.24 -9.40 -10.87
CA MET A 61 -4.81 -8.10 -11.39
C MET A 61 -5.33 -7.77 -12.79
N LYS A 62 -5.80 -8.76 -13.57
CA LYS A 62 -6.47 -8.51 -14.84
C LYS A 62 -7.71 -7.64 -14.70
N ASP A 63 -8.37 -7.69 -13.54
CA ASP A 63 -9.54 -6.87 -13.22
C ASP A 63 -9.21 -5.36 -13.17
N LEU A 64 -7.96 -5.01 -12.85
CA LEU A 64 -7.50 -3.63 -12.70
C LEU A 64 -6.54 -3.17 -13.79
N HIS A 65 -5.73 -4.08 -14.33
CA HIS A 65 -4.61 -3.78 -15.24
C HIS A 65 -4.87 -4.26 -16.68
N GLY A 66 -5.91 -5.08 -16.88
CA GLY A 66 -6.10 -5.79 -18.14
C GLY A 66 -4.97 -6.79 -18.40
N GLU A 67 -4.49 -6.86 -19.64
CA GLU A 67 -3.41 -7.78 -20.05
C GLU A 67 -2.00 -7.17 -19.90
N ARG A 68 -1.87 -6.03 -19.23
CA ARG A 68 -0.57 -5.36 -19.04
C ARG A 68 0.36 -6.19 -18.15
N PRO A 69 1.63 -6.36 -18.54
CA PRO A 69 2.63 -6.95 -17.65
C PRO A 69 2.67 -6.22 -16.31
N THR A 70 2.47 -6.96 -15.23
CA THR A 70 2.44 -6.45 -13.87
C THR A 70 3.51 -7.16 -13.05
N GLN A 71 4.43 -6.38 -12.48
CA GLN A 71 5.34 -6.82 -11.43
C GLN A 71 4.84 -6.27 -10.10
N ALA A 72 5.31 -6.82 -8.97
CA ALA A 72 4.82 -6.41 -7.67
C ALA A 72 5.86 -6.50 -6.56
N MET A 73 5.61 -5.73 -5.49
CA MET A 73 6.19 -5.96 -4.18
C MET A 73 5.14 -6.60 -3.27
N PHE A 74 5.34 -7.87 -2.96
CA PHE A 74 4.44 -8.68 -2.14
C PHE A 74 4.67 -8.50 -0.64
N ILE A 75 3.57 -8.30 0.08
CA ILE A 75 3.53 -8.12 1.52
C ILE A 75 2.77 -9.30 2.15
N PRO A 76 3.36 -10.01 3.13
CA PRO A 76 2.66 -11.08 3.83
C PRO A 76 1.40 -10.55 4.51
N PHE A 77 0.23 -11.14 4.25
CA PHE A 77 -0.95 -10.84 5.06
C PHE A 77 -0.96 -11.71 6.32
N THR A 78 -0.88 -11.06 7.48
CA THR A 78 -1.09 -11.70 8.78
C THR A 78 -1.54 -10.67 9.82
N THR A 79 -2.35 -11.11 10.78
CA THR A 79 -2.73 -10.34 11.97
C THR A 79 -2.32 -11.05 13.25
N SER A 80 -1.59 -12.16 13.15
CA SER A 80 -1.19 -12.98 14.30
C SER A 80 0.03 -12.39 14.98
N VAL A 81 0.02 -12.32 16.30
CA VAL A 81 1.21 -11.99 17.11
C VAL A 81 2.16 -13.19 17.22
N GLU A 82 1.64 -14.42 17.05
CA GLU A 82 2.40 -15.66 17.17
C GLU A 82 3.49 -15.75 16.10
N LEU A 83 4.73 -15.97 16.55
CA LEU A 83 5.89 -16.03 15.68
C LEU A 83 5.74 -17.08 14.57
N GLU A 84 5.27 -18.29 14.90
CA GLU A 84 5.10 -19.38 13.92
C GLU A 84 4.12 -18.98 12.79
N SER A 85 3.00 -18.36 13.13
CA SER A 85 2.01 -17.90 12.15
C SER A 85 2.55 -16.79 11.26
N ARG A 86 3.31 -15.83 11.82
CA ARG A 86 3.99 -14.79 11.05
C ARG A 86 5.05 -15.39 10.13
N GLN A 87 5.83 -16.35 10.62
CA GLN A 87 6.85 -17.04 9.80
C GLN A 87 6.23 -17.81 8.64
N LYS A 88 5.06 -18.46 8.81
CA LYS A 88 4.34 -19.10 7.70
C LYS A 88 3.95 -18.09 6.62
N ALA A 89 3.42 -16.92 7.02
CA ALA A 89 3.09 -15.86 6.07
C ALA A 89 4.32 -15.31 5.34
N ASN A 90 5.43 -15.08 6.07
CA ASN A 90 6.70 -14.64 5.48
C ASN A 90 7.30 -15.69 4.53
N GLN A 91 7.26 -16.97 4.89
CA GLN A 91 7.72 -18.08 4.06
C GLN A 91 6.88 -18.19 2.79
N TRP A 92 5.55 -18.07 2.90
CA TRP A 92 4.65 -18.06 1.74
C TRP A 92 5.08 -17.00 0.72
N VAL A 93 5.28 -15.74 1.15
CA VAL A 93 5.74 -14.68 0.24
C VAL A 93 7.11 -14.97 -0.35
N GLY A 94 8.07 -15.45 0.46
CA GLY A 94 9.40 -15.84 -0.04
C GLY A 94 9.32 -16.90 -1.15
N ASP A 95 8.49 -17.93 -0.95
CA ASP A 95 8.29 -19.00 -1.93
C ASP A 95 7.66 -18.46 -3.23
N GLN A 96 6.70 -17.54 -3.15
CA GLN A 96 6.06 -16.95 -4.33
C GLN A 96 6.99 -15.99 -5.09
N VAL A 97 7.79 -15.18 -4.38
CA VAL A 97 8.79 -14.29 -5.00
C VAL A 97 9.87 -15.10 -5.73
N ALA A 98 10.26 -16.27 -5.20
CA ALA A 98 11.25 -17.13 -5.83
C ALA A 98 10.82 -17.69 -7.21
N LEU A 99 9.52 -17.66 -7.53
CA LEU A 99 8.98 -18.11 -8.83
C LEU A 99 9.27 -17.12 -9.97
N ASP A 100 9.41 -15.82 -9.66
CA ASP A 100 9.72 -14.77 -10.62
C ASP A 100 10.55 -13.66 -9.98
N THR A 101 11.83 -13.61 -10.35
CA THR A 101 12.82 -12.66 -9.80
C THR A 101 12.59 -11.21 -10.21
N ASN A 102 11.60 -10.93 -11.06
CA ASN A 102 11.17 -9.55 -11.33
C ASN A 102 10.27 -8.99 -10.22
N ASN A 103 9.67 -9.86 -9.40
CA ASN A 103 8.90 -9.46 -8.23
C ASN A 103 9.80 -9.27 -7.01
N ARG A 104 9.28 -8.54 -6.04
CA ARG A 104 9.92 -8.27 -4.75
C ARG A 104 9.00 -8.72 -3.65
N GLY A 105 9.54 -8.88 -2.46
CA GLY A 105 8.75 -9.15 -1.27
C GLY A 105 9.41 -8.57 -0.05
N ILE A 106 8.60 -8.29 0.97
CA ILE A 106 9.06 -7.75 2.26
C ILE A 106 8.61 -8.66 3.40
N PHE A 107 9.29 -8.55 4.53
CA PHE A 107 9.12 -9.42 5.68
C PHE A 107 8.27 -8.75 6.75
N PHE A 108 7.22 -9.41 7.21
CA PHE A 108 6.36 -8.91 8.28
C PHE A 108 7.02 -9.13 9.64
N ILE A 109 7.24 -8.04 10.38
CA ILE A 109 7.92 -8.02 11.68
C ILE A 109 6.95 -7.80 12.85
N HIS A 110 7.36 -8.23 14.03
CA HIS A 110 6.84 -7.79 15.33
C HIS A 110 7.87 -6.84 15.98
N PRO A 111 7.46 -5.81 16.74
CA PRO A 111 8.40 -4.85 17.32
C PRO A 111 9.40 -5.48 18.31
N GLU A 112 9.07 -6.63 18.90
CA GLU A 112 9.96 -7.36 19.82
C GLU A 112 10.85 -8.41 19.14
N ASP A 113 10.78 -8.55 17.81
CA ASP A 113 11.65 -9.49 17.10
C ASP A 113 13.12 -9.07 17.23
N ASP A 114 14.02 -10.05 17.42
CA ASP A 114 15.46 -9.82 17.45
C ASP A 114 15.94 -9.30 16.07
N PRO A 115 16.54 -8.09 15.99
CA PRO A 115 16.95 -7.51 14.71
C PRO A 115 17.91 -8.38 13.90
N GLU A 116 18.79 -9.14 14.55
CA GLU A 116 19.74 -9.99 13.83
C GLU A 116 19.08 -11.28 13.30
N TRP A 117 18.12 -11.82 14.05
CA TRP A 117 17.26 -12.89 13.53
C TRP A 117 16.43 -12.42 12.33
N VAL A 118 15.85 -11.21 12.39
CA VAL A 118 15.15 -10.61 11.25
C VAL A 118 16.10 -10.49 10.06
N ARG A 119 17.36 -10.04 10.29
CA ARG A 119 18.37 -9.96 9.23
C ARG A 119 18.54 -11.29 8.49
N GLN A 120 18.72 -12.35 9.27
CA GLN A 120 18.98 -13.69 8.77
C GLN A 120 17.77 -14.24 8.00
N GLU A 121 16.56 -14.06 8.51
CA GLU A 121 15.35 -14.57 7.87
C GLU A 121 15.00 -13.84 6.57
N VAL A 122 15.12 -12.51 6.54
CA VAL A 122 14.89 -11.72 5.32
C VAL A 122 15.86 -12.18 4.22
N ARG A 123 17.16 -12.36 4.55
CA ARG A 123 18.17 -12.88 3.62
C ARG A 123 17.88 -14.32 3.19
N ARG A 124 17.52 -15.20 4.11
CA ARG A 124 17.19 -16.60 3.84
C ARG A 124 16.03 -16.72 2.85
N LEU A 125 15.03 -15.85 2.99
CA LEU A 125 13.83 -15.83 2.15
C LEU A 125 14.01 -15.04 0.85
N GLY A 126 15.15 -14.37 0.63
CA GLY A 126 15.37 -13.53 -0.54
C GLY A 126 14.44 -12.31 -0.59
N LEU A 127 14.06 -11.77 0.57
CA LEU A 127 13.18 -10.60 0.69
C LEU A 127 14.01 -9.30 0.77
N HIS A 128 13.34 -8.17 0.54
CA HIS A 128 13.98 -6.89 0.19
C HIS A 128 13.64 -5.74 1.15
N GLY A 129 12.91 -6.04 2.23
CA GLY A 129 12.42 -5.01 3.12
C GLY A 129 11.56 -5.52 4.26
N LEU A 130 10.97 -4.59 5.00
CA LEU A 130 10.17 -4.86 6.19
C LEU A 130 8.75 -4.29 6.07
N LYS A 131 7.78 -5.00 6.63
CA LYS A 131 6.42 -4.53 6.91
C LYS A 131 6.18 -4.56 8.41
N CYS A 132 5.71 -3.44 8.95
CA CYS A 132 5.22 -3.35 10.32
C CYS A 132 3.72 -3.03 10.34
N TYR A 133 3.07 -3.26 11.48
CA TYR A 133 1.67 -2.88 11.66
C TYR A 133 1.34 -2.62 13.14
N HIS A 134 0.51 -1.61 13.38
CA HIS A 134 0.19 -1.10 14.73
C HIS A 134 -0.44 -2.14 15.68
N THR A 135 -1.14 -3.15 15.14
CA THR A 135 -1.74 -4.21 15.96
C THR A 135 -0.70 -5.11 16.62
N MET A 136 0.58 -4.97 16.25
CA MET A 136 1.71 -5.61 16.89
C MET A 136 2.30 -4.76 18.04
N SER A 137 1.80 -3.53 18.24
CA SER A 137 2.21 -2.70 19.38
C SER A 137 1.48 -3.10 20.66
N ASN A 138 2.13 -2.88 21.80
CA ASN A 138 1.54 -3.06 23.13
C ASN A 138 0.71 -1.84 23.61
N VAL A 139 0.38 -0.89 22.72
CA VAL A 139 -0.35 0.34 23.05
C VAL A 139 -1.85 0.12 22.90
N GLU A 140 -2.65 0.61 23.86
CA GLU A 140 -4.12 0.52 23.82
C GLU A 140 -4.79 1.90 23.99
N PRO A 141 -5.66 2.33 23.04
CA PRO A 141 -5.95 1.66 21.78
C PRO A 141 -4.77 1.74 20.80
N THR A 142 -4.55 0.69 20.02
CA THR A 142 -3.44 0.67 19.02
C THR A 142 -3.54 1.78 17.96
N TRP A 143 -4.69 2.44 17.83
CA TRP A 143 -4.90 3.61 16.97
C TRP A 143 -4.11 4.86 17.41
N ASP A 144 -3.72 4.92 18.67
CA ASP A 144 -2.94 6.03 19.24
C ASP A 144 -1.44 5.70 19.32
N ALA A 145 -1.03 4.52 18.83
CA ALA A 145 0.36 4.08 18.87
C ALA A 145 1.29 5.00 18.07
N ASP A 146 2.39 5.41 18.71
CA ASP A 146 3.54 6.02 18.04
C ASP A 146 4.21 5.02 17.10
N ILE A 147 4.85 5.51 16.03
CA ILE A 147 5.56 4.66 15.05
C ILE A 147 6.57 3.75 15.76
N GLN A 148 7.32 4.30 16.72
CA GLN A 148 8.34 3.56 17.47
C GLN A 148 7.78 2.36 18.25
N ALA A 149 6.48 2.33 18.56
CA ALA A 149 5.85 1.24 19.30
C ALA A 149 5.62 -0.02 18.45
N PHE A 150 5.59 0.09 17.12
CA PHE A 150 5.46 -1.05 16.20
C PHE A 150 6.56 -1.12 15.14
N LEU A 151 7.43 -0.12 15.07
CA LEU A 151 8.61 -0.07 14.23
C LEU A 151 9.78 0.54 15.03
N PRO A 152 10.37 -0.20 15.97
CA PRO A 152 11.42 0.33 16.82
C PRO A 152 12.75 0.47 16.08
N GLU A 153 13.56 1.41 16.57
CA GLU A 153 14.82 1.85 15.93
C GLU A 153 15.86 0.74 15.68
N PRO A 154 16.01 -0.32 16.53
CA PRO A 154 16.90 -1.42 16.21
C PRO A 154 16.59 -2.12 14.87
N LEU A 155 15.31 -2.20 14.47
CA LEU A 155 14.91 -2.77 13.18
C LEU A 155 15.16 -1.80 12.02
N ILE A 156 15.05 -0.48 12.27
CA ILE A 156 15.44 0.56 11.29
C ILE A 156 16.94 0.47 11.00
N LYS A 157 17.77 0.31 12.03
CA LYS A 157 19.22 0.19 11.87
C LYS A 157 19.61 -0.99 10.99
N VAL A 158 18.95 -2.16 11.15
CA VAL A 158 19.19 -3.31 10.27
C VAL A 158 18.80 -2.98 8.82
N ALA A 159 17.64 -2.34 8.63
CA ALA A 159 17.21 -1.94 7.29
C ALA A 159 18.17 -0.93 6.63
N ASP A 160 18.80 -0.04 7.41
CA ASP A 160 19.85 0.86 6.91
C ASP A 160 21.07 0.11 6.42
N GLU A 161 21.62 -0.78 7.26
CA GLU A 161 22.83 -1.54 6.96
C GLU A 161 22.64 -2.46 5.74
N GLU A 162 21.42 -2.90 5.46
CA GLU A 162 21.07 -3.73 4.31
C GLU A 162 20.53 -2.95 3.10
N GLY A 163 20.28 -1.64 3.24
CA GLY A 163 19.69 -0.81 2.18
C GLY A 163 18.25 -1.19 1.81
N TRP A 164 17.50 -1.68 2.78
CA TRP A 164 16.14 -2.20 2.63
C TRP A 164 15.06 -1.12 2.56
N VAL A 165 13.93 -1.51 1.97
CA VAL A 165 12.70 -0.71 2.05
C VAL A 165 11.89 -1.06 3.30
N ILE A 166 11.11 -0.10 3.80
CA ILE A 166 10.12 -0.33 4.85
C ILE A 166 8.79 0.28 4.44
N THR A 167 7.73 -0.52 4.36
CA THR A 167 6.37 -0.01 4.13
C THR A 167 5.70 0.30 5.45
N LEU A 168 5.52 1.58 5.75
CA LEU A 168 4.95 2.09 6.99
C LEU A 168 3.48 2.49 6.83
N HIS A 169 2.62 1.86 7.63
CA HIS A 169 1.22 2.28 7.80
C HIS A 169 1.07 3.05 9.12
N MET A 170 1.05 4.40 9.06
CA MET A 170 0.73 5.26 10.21
C MET A 170 -0.71 5.03 10.68
N VAL A 171 -1.05 5.30 11.95
CA VAL A 171 -2.38 4.97 12.48
C VAL A 171 -3.10 6.07 13.24
N LYS A 172 -2.35 7.01 13.82
CA LYS A 172 -2.91 8.18 14.51
C LYS A 172 -3.88 8.93 13.62
N ALA A 173 -4.92 9.52 14.22
CA ALA A 173 -6.02 10.15 13.50
C ALA A 173 -5.58 11.17 12.43
N ARG A 174 -4.51 11.93 12.70
CA ARG A 174 -3.98 12.96 11.81
C ARG A 174 -2.87 12.48 10.87
N ALA A 175 -2.52 11.19 10.92
CA ALA A 175 -1.55 10.53 10.06
C ALA A 175 -0.27 11.37 9.85
N VAL A 176 0.03 11.77 8.61
CA VAL A 176 1.23 12.54 8.23
C VAL A 176 1.27 13.96 8.82
N ALA A 177 0.14 14.51 9.29
CA ALA A 177 0.09 15.79 9.99
C ALA A 177 0.36 15.67 11.49
N ASP A 178 0.40 14.46 12.05
CA ASP A 178 0.67 14.28 13.48
C ASP A 178 2.12 14.67 13.82
N PRO A 179 2.36 15.57 14.79
CA PRO A 179 3.71 16.03 15.12
C PRO A 179 4.66 14.90 15.52
N ALA A 180 4.19 13.87 16.23
CA ALA A 180 5.03 12.75 16.66
C ALA A 180 5.43 11.87 15.47
N ASN A 181 4.51 11.68 14.51
CA ASN A 181 4.85 10.97 13.27
C ASN A 181 5.89 11.74 12.45
N ILE A 182 5.75 13.05 12.32
CA ILE A 182 6.70 13.90 11.60
C ILE A 182 8.09 13.83 12.24
N GLU A 183 8.18 13.99 13.56
CA GLU A 183 9.44 13.90 14.30
C GLU A 183 10.11 12.53 14.11
N CYS A 184 9.36 11.45 14.26
CA CYS A 184 9.89 10.09 14.09
C CYS A 184 10.35 9.82 12.64
N ILE A 185 9.57 10.22 11.63
CA ILE A 185 9.91 10.03 10.22
C ILE A 185 11.20 10.80 9.88
N ARG A 186 11.32 12.05 10.32
CA ARG A 186 12.56 12.82 10.12
C ARG A 186 13.74 12.16 10.81
N HIS A 187 13.60 11.79 12.08
CA HIS A 187 14.65 11.10 12.83
C HIS A 187 15.13 9.84 12.11
N TYR A 188 14.20 8.98 11.65
CA TYR A 188 14.55 7.76 10.93
C TYR A 188 15.22 8.06 9.59
N CYS A 189 14.64 8.93 8.75
CA CYS A 189 15.19 9.20 7.44
C CYS A 189 16.56 9.92 7.49
N GLU A 190 16.76 10.84 8.44
CA GLU A 190 18.01 11.60 8.59
C GLU A 190 19.13 10.79 9.25
N THR A 191 18.80 9.94 10.23
CA THR A 191 19.78 9.11 10.94
C THR A 191 20.18 7.86 10.14
N TYR A 192 19.26 7.34 9.32
CA TYR A 192 19.42 6.09 8.57
C TYR A 192 19.20 6.33 7.06
N PRO A 193 20.17 6.98 6.38
CA PRO A 193 19.99 7.44 5.00
C PRO A 193 19.97 6.31 3.95
N ASN A 194 20.42 5.10 4.28
CA ASN A 194 20.40 3.96 3.35
C ASN A 194 19.06 3.20 3.41
N MET A 195 18.35 3.26 4.55
CA MET A 195 16.99 2.74 4.69
C MET A 195 16.03 3.59 3.85
N ARG A 196 15.11 2.94 3.12
CA ARG A 196 14.11 3.63 2.28
C ARG A 196 12.72 3.47 2.87
N LEU A 197 12.12 4.57 3.33
CA LEU A 197 10.82 4.54 3.97
C LEU A 197 9.71 4.81 2.95
N ILE A 198 8.71 3.94 2.87
CA ILE A 198 7.51 4.10 2.05
C ILE A 198 6.33 4.40 2.96
N LEU A 199 5.75 5.60 2.87
CA LEU A 199 4.51 5.94 3.58
C LEU A 199 3.30 5.46 2.79
N ALA A 200 2.60 4.46 3.34
CA ALA A 200 1.52 3.78 2.65
C ALA A 200 0.25 4.61 2.46
N HIS A 201 -0.54 4.31 1.42
CA HIS A 201 -1.86 4.88 1.15
C HIS A 201 -1.87 6.42 1.06
N SER A 202 -0.89 6.95 0.34
CA SER A 202 -0.62 8.38 0.20
C SER A 202 -0.35 9.04 1.55
N ALA A 203 0.52 8.42 2.34
CA ALA A 203 0.82 8.79 3.72
C ALA A 203 -0.43 8.75 4.64
N ARG A 204 -1.27 7.73 4.46
CA ARG A 204 -2.62 7.58 5.04
C ARG A 204 -3.46 8.85 4.84
N GLY A 205 -3.35 9.40 3.64
CA GLY A 205 -3.92 10.67 3.24
C GLY A 205 -5.40 10.64 2.93
N PHE A 206 -6.19 9.78 3.57
CA PHE A 206 -7.63 9.68 3.33
C PHE A 206 -8.38 10.96 3.73
N GLN A 207 -7.74 11.82 4.52
CA GLN A 207 -8.12 13.22 4.72
C GLN A 207 -7.01 14.13 4.13
N PRO A 208 -7.18 14.64 2.90
CA PRO A 208 -6.14 15.40 2.21
C PRO A 208 -5.69 16.69 2.91
N ALA A 209 -6.51 17.27 3.79
CA ALA A 209 -6.09 18.40 4.62
C ALA A 209 -4.87 18.06 5.49
N HIS A 210 -4.76 16.81 5.96
CA HIS A 210 -3.61 16.34 6.73
C HIS A 210 -2.36 16.20 5.85
N ASN A 211 -2.48 15.78 4.58
CA ASN A 211 -1.34 15.80 3.65
C ASN A 211 -0.82 17.22 3.42
N LEU A 212 -1.70 18.17 3.15
CA LEU A 212 -1.31 19.56 2.87
C LEU A 212 -0.60 20.22 4.07
N GLU A 213 -0.94 19.81 5.30
CA GLU A 213 -0.26 20.28 6.51
C GLU A 213 1.05 19.53 6.81
N GLY A 214 1.05 18.19 6.66
CA GLY A 214 2.14 17.32 7.08
C GLY A 214 3.30 17.26 6.09
N LEU A 215 3.01 17.08 4.80
CA LEU A 215 4.02 16.85 3.76
C LEU A 215 5.07 17.96 3.64
N PRO A 216 4.75 19.27 3.77
CA PRO A 216 5.77 20.32 3.71
C PRO A 216 6.90 20.12 4.73
N LYS A 217 6.60 19.51 5.88
CA LYS A 217 7.56 19.23 6.96
C LYS A 217 8.44 18.00 6.70
N LEU A 218 8.14 17.23 5.66
CA LEU A 218 8.89 16.04 5.25
C LEU A 218 9.67 16.24 3.94
N THR A 219 9.75 17.47 3.45
CA THR A 219 10.61 17.82 2.31
C THR A 219 12.09 17.67 2.66
N GLY A 220 12.91 17.38 1.63
CA GLY A 220 14.36 17.20 1.76
C GLY A 220 14.81 15.83 2.27
N LEU A 221 13.91 14.87 2.42
CA LEU A 221 14.23 13.49 2.79
C LEU A 221 14.39 12.63 1.52
N ASP A 222 15.63 12.40 1.09
CA ASP A 222 15.93 11.71 -0.17
C ASP A 222 15.49 10.23 -0.19
N ASN A 223 15.44 9.60 0.98
CA ASN A 223 15.06 8.21 1.17
C ASN A 223 13.57 8.01 1.55
N LEU A 224 12.74 9.06 1.46
CA LEU A 224 11.30 8.99 1.72
C LEU A 224 10.51 8.85 0.41
N TYR A 225 9.64 7.85 0.38
CA TYR A 225 8.78 7.46 -0.74
C TYR A 225 7.34 7.26 -0.27
N PHE A 226 6.42 7.10 -1.23
CA PHE A 226 4.99 7.00 -0.98
C PHE A 226 4.38 5.98 -1.95
N ASP A 227 3.43 5.19 -1.48
CA ASP A 227 2.55 4.41 -2.37
C ASP A 227 1.12 4.96 -2.32
N THR A 228 0.32 4.72 -3.35
CA THR A 228 -1.04 5.30 -3.47
C THR A 228 -2.16 4.40 -2.95
N SER A 229 -1.94 3.09 -2.96
CA SER A 229 -2.71 1.99 -2.34
C SER A 229 -4.10 2.35 -1.83
N VAL A 230 -5.12 2.03 -2.62
CA VAL A 230 -6.57 2.12 -2.30
C VAL A 230 -7.09 3.47 -1.82
N ASN A 231 -6.26 4.51 -1.83
CA ASN A 231 -6.71 5.84 -1.48
C ASN A 231 -7.44 6.47 -2.68
N CYS A 232 -8.76 6.62 -2.53
CA CYS A 232 -9.63 7.19 -3.57
C CYS A 232 -9.72 8.73 -3.53
N GLU A 233 -8.90 9.41 -2.71
CA GLU A 233 -8.86 10.88 -2.63
C GLU A 233 -7.82 11.48 -3.60
N PRO A 234 -8.24 12.10 -4.72
CA PRO A 234 -7.30 12.65 -5.70
C PRO A 234 -6.39 13.74 -5.12
N ILE A 235 -6.88 14.51 -4.13
CA ILE A 235 -6.11 15.60 -3.50
C ILE A 235 -4.94 15.05 -2.68
N ALA A 236 -5.04 13.83 -2.13
CA ALA A 236 -3.95 13.22 -1.38
C ALA A 236 -2.74 12.94 -2.30
N HIS A 237 -3.00 12.33 -3.46
CA HIS A 237 -2.00 12.08 -4.50
C HIS A 237 -1.43 13.39 -5.06
N GLN A 238 -2.32 14.35 -5.33
CA GLN A 238 -1.95 15.69 -5.81
C GLN A 238 -0.99 16.40 -4.84
N ALA A 239 -1.26 16.32 -3.53
CA ALA A 239 -0.43 16.94 -2.51
C ALA A 239 0.99 16.35 -2.52
N ILE A 240 1.14 15.03 -2.68
CA ILE A 240 2.46 14.38 -2.77
C ILE A 240 3.18 14.81 -4.05
N ILE A 241 2.51 14.73 -5.22
CA ILE A 241 3.11 15.12 -6.51
C ILE A 241 3.60 16.57 -6.47
N ARG A 242 2.80 17.48 -5.90
CA ARG A 242 3.10 18.91 -5.86
C ARG A 242 4.16 19.30 -4.83
N ILE A 243 4.12 18.72 -3.64
CA ILE A 243 4.96 19.14 -2.51
C ILE A 243 6.27 18.36 -2.47
N ILE A 244 6.22 17.07 -2.78
CA ILE A 244 7.37 16.17 -2.71
C ILE A 244 7.95 15.94 -4.11
N GLY A 245 7.11 15.53 -5.06
CA GLY A 245 7.52 15.17 -6.40
C GLY A 245 6.92 13.85 -6.86
N HIS A 246 6.57 13.78 -8.15
CA HIS A 246 6.06 12.55 -8.78
C HIS A 246 7.07 11.39 -8.74
N ASP A 247 8.37 11.68 -8.69
CA ASP A 247 9.48 10.71 -8.64
C ASP A 247 9.60 9.98 -7.30
N LYS A 248 8.80 10.38 -6.30
CA LYS A 248 8.69 9.73 -4.98
C LYS A 248 7.37 8.99 -4.76
N LEU A 249 6.43 9.08 -5.70
CA LEU A 249 5.12 8.43 -5.61
C LEU A 249 5.10 7.15 -6.46
N MET A 250 4.55 6.08 -5.91
CA MET A 250 4.42 4.78 -6.57
C MET A 250 2.96 4.30 -6.56
N TYR A 251 2.56 3.63 -7.63
CA TYR A 251 1.31 2.89 -7.68
C TYR A 251 1.38 1.65 -6.78
N GLY A 252 0.27 1.34 -6.09
CA GLY A 252 0.11 0.13 -5.29
C GLY A 252 -1.36 -0.23 -5.20
N THR A 253 -1.73 -1.52 -5.22
CA THR A 253 -3.13 -1.95 -5.28
C THR A 253 -3.73 -2.22 -3.90
N ASP A 254 -2.91 -2.56 -2.91
CA ASP A 254 -3.32 -3.09 -1.61
C ASP A 254 -4.40 -4.17 -1.74
N MET A 255 -4.24 -5.10 -2.70
CA MET A 255 -5.06 -6.31 -2.76
C MET A 255 -4.88 -7.06 -1.43
N PRO A 256 -5.97 -7.48 -0.74
CA PRO A 256 -7.34 -7.69 -1.23
C PRO A 256 -8.25 -6.45 -1.22
N VAL A 257 -7.86 -5.35 -0.59
CA VAL A 257 -8.72 -4.18 -0.33
C VAL A 257 -9.18 -3.54 -1.65
N SER A 258 -8.33 -3.50 -2.68
CA SER A 258 -8.71 -3.05 -4.03
C SER A 258 -9.88 -3.82 -4.65
N HIS A 259 -10.10 -5.07 -4.24
CA HIS A 259 -11.16 -5.94 -4.78
C HIS A 259 -12.44 -5.90 -3.93
N LEU A 260 -12.45 -5.13 -2.85
CA LEU A 260 -13.69 -4.79 -2.15
C LEU A 260 -14.50 -3.79 -2.97
N ARG A 261 -15.80 -3.74 -2.75
CA ARG A 261 -16.71 -2.86 -3.49
C ARG A 261 -16.99 -1.58 -2.71
N GLY A 262 -16.87 -0.45 -3.38
CA GLY A 262 -17.04 0.88 -2.79
C GLY A 262 -15.79 1.75 -2.88
N ARG A 263 -15.60 2.65 -1.92
CA ARG A 263 -14.46 3.59 -1.90
C ARG A 263 -14.21 4.18 -0.52
N SER A 264 -12.98 4.67 -0.30
CA SER A 264 -12.72 5.64 0.75
C SER A 264 -13.15 7.05 0.32
N LEU A 265 -13.52 7.90 1.28
CA LEU A 265 -13.58 9.34 1.05
C LEU A 265 -13.33 10.18 2.31
N SER A 266 -12.87 11.40 2.10
CA SER A 266 -12.66 12.40 3.15
C SER A 266 -13.99 12.97 3.65
N ALA A 267 -14.12 13.18 4.96
CA ALA A 267 -15.31 13.76 5.58
C ALA A 267 -14.93 14.61 6.80
N ALA A 268 -15.25 15.90 6.76
CA ALA A 268 -14.86 16.88 7.78
C ALA A 268 -13.33 16.86 8.05
N ASP A 269 -12.89 16.49 9.25
CA ASP A 269 -11.46 16.35 9.62
C ASP A 269 -11.04 14.87 9.72
N SER A 270 -11.78 13.97 9.07
CA SER A 270 -11.53 12.52 9.06
C SER A 270 -11.84 11.92 7.69
N PHE A 271 -12.02 10.61 7.62
CA PHE A 271 -12.41 9.85 6.43
C PHE A 271 -13.34 8.70 6.81
N ILE A 272 -14.05 8.18 5.81
CA ILE A 272 -14.91 7.02 5.94
C ILE A 272 -14.66 6.04 4.79
N TRP A 273 -14.83 4.76 5.08
CA TRP A 273 -14.94 3.72 4.07
C TRP A 273 -16.42 3.49 3.77
N LEU A 274 -16.81 3.62 2.51
CA LEU A 274 -18.13 3.24 2.02
C LEU A 274 -18.00 1.88 1.35
N HIS A 275 -18.46 0.83 2.02
CA HIS A 275 -18.55 -0.51 1.44
C HIS A 275 -19.92 -0.71 0.75
N GLU A 276 -20.10 -1.84 0.06
CA GLU A 276 -21.31 -2.18 -0.70
C GLU A 276 -22.62 -2.07 0.09
N ASP A 277 -22.58 -2.31 1.40
CA ASP A 277 -23.72 -2.27 2.30
C ASP A 277 -24.04 -0.85 2.83
N ALA A 278 -23.22 0.16 2.50
CA ALA A 278 -23.46 1.53 2.91
C ALA A 278 -24.76 2.08 2.30
N PRO A 279 -25.62 2.78 3.08
CA PRO A 279 -26.92 3.24 2.60
C PRO A 279 -26.84 4.33 1.52
N VAL A 280 -25.67 4.94 1.34
CA VAL A 280 -25.42 6.04 0.39
C VAL A 280 -25.68 5.65 -1.07
N TRP A 281 -25.63 4.35 -1.41
CA TRP A 281 -25.85 3.87 -2.77
C TRP A 281 -27.32 3.98 -3.22
N GLY A 282 -28.26 4.05 -2.26
CA GLY A 282 -29.68 4.27 -2.49
C GLY A 282 -30.10 5.74 -2.52
N GLU A 283 -29.22 6.64 -2.95
CA GLU A 283 -29.46 8.09 -2.97
C GLU A 283 -30.74 8.46 -3.77
N LYS A 284 -31.45 9.51 -3.34
CA LYS A 284 -32.76 9.93 -3.87
C LYS A 284 -32.74 10.34 -5.35
N HIS A 285 -31.65 10.95 -5.81
CA HIS A 285 -31.49 11.49 -7.14
C HIS A 285 -31.12 10.41 -8.16
N GLN A 286 -30.32 9.42 -7.77
CA GLN A 286 -29.90 8.33 -8.65
C GLN A 286 -29.43 7.13 -7.83
N LYS A 287 -29.83 5.92 -8.25
CA LYS A 287 -29.22 4.67 -7.77
C LYS A 287 -27.76 4.63 -8.21
N ILE A 288 -26.85 4.43 -7.27
CA ILE A 288 -25.42 4.33 -7.53
C ILE A 288 -25.04 2.86 -7.40
N ASP A 289 -24.41 2.30 -8.44
CA ASP A 289 -23.82 0.97 -8.39
C ASP A 289 -22.31 1.13 -8.15
N PRO A 290 -21.80 0.86 -6.94
CA PRO A 290 -20.39 1.05 -6.63
C PRO A 290 -19.51 0.03 -7.36
N VAL A 291 -18.43 0.51 -7.97
CA VAL A 291 -17.38 -0.33 -8.53
C VAL A 291 -16.41 -0.80 -7.43
N ILE A 292 -15.49 -1.70 -7.77
CA ILE A 292 -14.41 -2.10 -6.86
C ILE A 292 -13.47 -0.92 -6.55
N VAL A 293 -12.92 -0.91 -5.33
CA VAL A 293 -12.08 0.15 -4.78
C VAL A 293 -10.87 0.44 -5.68
N GLY A 294 -10.27 -0.58 -6.28
CA GLY A 294 -9.12 -0.41 -7.18
C GLY A 294 -9.42 0.48 -8.40
N LEU A 295 -10.63 0.39 -8.97
CA LEU A 295 -11.03 1.24 -10.10
C LEU A 295 -11.27 2.69 -9.66
N GLU A 296 -11.87 2.89 -8.49
CA GLU A 296 -12.02 4.22 -7.87
C GLU A 296 -10.66 4.85 -7.54
N HIS A 297 -9.73 4.06 -7.01
CA HIS A 297 -8.35 4.45 -6.71
C HIS A 297 -7.59 4.85 -7.98
N ILE A 298 -7.59 4.03 -9.04
CA ILE A 298 -6.92 4.39 -10.30
C ILE A 298 -7.52 5.67 -10.89
N ARG A 299 -8.85 5.83 -10.86
CA ARG A 299 -9.49 7.08 -11.30
C ARG A 299 -9.04 8.29 -10.47
N SER A 300 -8.90 8.14 -9.16
CA SER A 300 -8.42 9.22 -8.30
C SER A 300 -6.97 9.62 -8.64
N LEU A 301 -6.11 8.64 -8.94
CA LEU A 301 -4.73 8.88 -9.36
C LEU A 301 -4.67 9.55 -10.74
N LYS A 302 -5.52 9.11 -11.69
CA LYS A 302 -5.72 9.78 -12.99
C LYS A 302 -6.02 11.26 -12.84
N TRP A 303 -6.99 11.60 -12.00
CA TRP A 303 -7.36 13.00 -11.76
C TRP A 303 -6.24 13.81 -11.12
N ALA A 304 -5.45 13.22 -10.22
CA ALA A 304 -4.29 13.87 -9.65
C ALA A 304 -3.21 14.14 -10.71
N CYS A 305 -2.86 13.15 -11.53
CA CYS A 305 -1.88 13.29 -12.62
C CYS A 305 -2.31 14.38 -13.62
N TRP A 306 -3.59 14.40 -14.02
CA TRP A 306 -4.12 15.42 -14.92
C TRP A 306 -4.12 16.81 -14.28
N SER A 307 -4.48 16.92 -12.99
CA SER A 307 -4.50 18.19 -12.27
C SER A 307 -3.10 18.80 -12.13
N GLU A 308 -2.09 17.96 -11.91
CA GLU A 308 -0.67 18.36 -11.87
C GLU A 308 -0.01 18.41 -13.25
N LYS A 309 -0.76 18.15 -14.33
CA LYS A 309 -0.31 18.21 -15.72
C LYS A 309 0.91 17.33 -15.98
N LEU A 310 0.94 16.13 -15.38
CA LEU A 310 1.98 15.16 -15.65
C LEU A 310 1.94 14.73 -17.12
N SER A 311 3.12 14.60 -17.72
CA SER A 311 3.29 13.95 -19.02
C SER A 311 3.16 12.43 -18.89
N ASP A 312 2.97 11.73 -20.00
CA ASP A 312 2.89 10.26 -20.04
C ASP A 312 4.12 9.62 -19.37
N SER A 313 5.33 10.15 -19.63
CA SER A 313 6.57 9.66 -18.99
C SER A 313 6.56 9.79 -17.45
N GLN A 314 5.91 10.82 -16.92
CA GLN A 314 5.81 11.02 -15.47
C GLN A 314 4.70 10.16 -14.85
N VAL A 315 3.67 9.83 -15.64
CA VAL A 315 2.68 8.81 -15.25
C VAL A 315 3.36 7.44 -15.21
N GLU A 316 4.18 7.10 -16.20
CA GLU A 316 5.00 5.89 -16.19
C GLU A 316 5.97 5.83 -15.00
N ASP A 317 6.50 6.97 -14.55
CA ASP A 317 7.30 7.01 -13.33
C ASP A 317 6.52 6.52 -12.11
N ILE A 318 5.29 7.01 -11.93
CA ILE A 318 4.42 6.61 -10.82
C ILE A 318 4.02 5.13 -10.92
N PHE A 319 3.66 4.66 -12.12
CA PHE A 319 3.15 3.30 -12.31
C PHE A 319 4.24 2.24 -12.44
N TYR A 320 5.49 2.60 -12.74
CA TYR A 320 6.55 1.62 -12.95
C TYR A 320 7.94 2.13 -12.52
N ASN A 321 8.45 3.21 -13.13
CA ASN A 321 9.89 3.47 -13.07
C ASN A 321 10.38 3.80 -11.64
N ASN A 322 9.55 4.43 -10.80
CA ASN A 322 9.93 4.73 -9.43
C ASN A 322 10.13 3.47 -8.60
N ALA A 323 9.19 2.51 -8.68
CA ALA A 323 9.30 1.24 -7.97
C ALA A 323 10.45 0.39 -8.51
N ALA A 324 10.61 0.30 -9.83
CA ALA A 324 11.71 -0.41 -10.46
C ALA A 324 13.08 0.16 -10.05
N ARG A 325 13.22 1.50 -10.01
CA ARG A 325 14.44 2.18 -9.54
C ARG A 325 14.70 1.95 -8.05
N LEU A 326 13.65 2.00 -7.22
CA LEU A 326 13.75 1.83 -5.78
C LEU A 326 14.13 0.40 -5.38
N LEU A 327 13.60 -0.59 -6.10
CA LEU A 327 13.70 -2.01 -5.75
C LEU A 327 14.68 -2.78 -6.66
N GLY A 328 15.27 -2.12 -7.65
CA GLY A 328 16.19 -2.72 -8.62
C GLY A 328 15.53 -3.81 -9.46
N ALA A 329 14.29 -3.60 -9.90
CA ALA A 329 13.48 -4.55 -10.68
C ALA A 329 13.54 -4.31 -12.19
#